data_AF-A0AAN5CEM1-F1
#
_entry.id   AF-A0AAN5CEM1-F1
#
_cell.length_a   1.000
_cell.length_b   1.000
_cell.length_c   1.000
_cell.angle_alpha   90.00
_cell.angle_beta   90.00
_cell.angle_gamma   90.00
#
_symmetry.space_group_name_H-M   'P 1'
#
loop_
_entity.id
_entity.type
_entity.pdbx_description
1 polymer ?
#
loop_
_entity_poly.entity_id
_entity_poly.type
_entity_poly.pdbx_seq_one_letter_code
_entity_poly.pdbx_strand_id
1 'polypeptide(L)'
;NAWAEKADAGIFFRVTTTYDDIKSRIESIVNGRAELDWSLGGNNPVKLSLPPYEAHVGQASFNTDLPYFRGIEKLKGAFLYGAGTITKAFGPDEFVSIAELRECVDNHVKLAKTLLEQ
;
A
#
# COMPACT_ATOMS: atom_id res chain seq x y z
N ASN A 1 27.93 17.86 31.94
CA ASN A 1 27.38 18.21 30.62
C ASN A 1 28.04 17.29 29.61
N ALA A 2 27.39 16.21 29.20
CA ALA A 2 27.97 15.23 28.28
C ALA A 2 27.25 15.30 26.92
N TRP A 3 28.02 15.31 25.84
CA TRP A 3 27.49 15.21 24.48
C TRP A 3 27.41 13.73 24.10
N ALA A 4 26.33 13.34 23.45
CA ALA A 4 26.19 11.98 22.94
C ALA A 4 27.20 11.77 21.80
N GLU A 5 27.93 10.65 21.84
CA GLU A 5 28.90 10.27 20.81
C GLU A 5 28.22 9.77 19.53
N LYS A 6 27.01 9.22 19.64
CA LYS A 6 26.23 8.64 18.55
C LYS A 6 24.75 8.98 18.67
N ALA A 7 24.07 9.01 17.53
CA ALA A 7 22.62 9.14 17.43
C ALA A 7 22.11 8.33 16.23
N ASP A 8 20.97 7.70 16.42
CA ASP A 8 20.35 6.82 15.43
C ASP A 8 18.90 7.27 15.21
N ALA A 9 18.41 7.13 13.97
CA ALA A 9 17.02 7.45 13.63
C ALA A 9 16.49 6.46 12.60
N GLY A 10 15.26 6.00 12.80
CA GLY A 10 14.51 5.21 11.82
C GLY A 10 13.55 6.11 11.05
N ILE A 11 13.56 6.01 9.72
CA ILE A 11 12.64 6.76 8.85
C ILE A 11 11.87 5.76 7.98
N PHE A 12 10.55 5.93 7.94
CA PHE A 12 9.66 5.12 7.13
C PHE A 12 9.01 5.95 6.03
N PHE A 13 9.00 5.43 4.79
CA PHE A 13 8.47 6.13 3.62
C PHE A 13 7.25 5.41 3.04
N ARG A 14 6.23 6.18 2.67
CA ARG A 14 5.22 5.79 1.68
C ARG A 14 5.61 6.42 0.35
N VAL A 15 5.74 5.62 -0.69
CA VAL A 15 6.37 6.04 -1.95
C VAL A 15 5.39 5.90 -3.11
N THR A 16 5.51 6.80 -4.09
CA THR A 16 4.79 6.74 -5.37
C THR A 16 5.74 6.51 -6.55
N THR A 17 7.05 6.48 -6.30
CA THR A 17 8.13 6.09 -7.22
C THR A 17 8.66 4.71 -6.82
N THR A 18 9.82 4.28 -7.33
CA THR A 18 10.41 2.98 -6.95
C THR A 18 11.13 3.05 -5.61
N TYR A 19 11.24 1.90 -4.94
CA TYR A 19 12.05 1.77 -3.72
C TYR A 19 13.51 2.19 -3.96
N ASP A 20 14.06 1.83 -5.14
CA ASP A 20 15.42 2.20 -5.53
C ASP A 20 15.61 3.71 -5.76
N ASP A 21 14.61 4.41 -6.30
CA ASP A 21 14.67 5.88 -6.46
C ASP A 21 14.79 6.58 -5.09
N ILE A 22 14.07 6.09 -4.07
CA ILE A 22 14.22 6.62 -2.71
C ILE A 22 15.59 6.31 -2.11
N LYS A 23 16.10 5.08 -2.29
CA LYS A 23 17.45 4.73 -1.82
C LYS A 23 18.51 5.65 -2.40
N SER A 24 18.52 5.81 -3.73
CA SER A 24 19.51 6.65 -4.41
C SER A 24 19.41 8.12 -3.97
N ARG A 25 18.20 8.64 -3.72
CA ARG A 25 18.00 10.00 -3.20
C ARG A 25 18.56 10.15 -1.78
N ILE A 26 18.28 9.20 -0.90
CA ILE A 26 18.77 9.24 0.48
C ILE A 26 20.29 9.12 0.52
N GLU A 27 20.87 8.20 -0.26
CA GLU A 27 22.32 8.07 -0.40
C GLU A 27 22.97 9.38 -0.87
N SER A 28 22.38 10.02 -1.89
CA SER A 28 22.84 11.32 -2.39
C SER A 28 22.70 12.44 -1.34
N ILE A 29 21.60 12.47 -0.59
CA ILE A 29 21.41 13.47 0.47
C ILE A 29 22.41 13.24 1.60
N VAL A 30 22.55 12.01 2.11
CA VAL A 30 23.45 11.70 3.22
C VAL A 30 24.90 11.95 2.83
N ASN A 31 25.29 11.59 1.61
CA ASN A 31 26.62 11.87 1.05
C ASN A 31 27.75 11.45 2.01
N GLY A 32 27.66 10.24 2.57
CA GLY A 32 28.64 9.69 3.51
C GLY A 32 28.67 10.29 4.92
N ARG A 33 27.74 11.19 5.27
CA ARG A 33 27.69 11.83 6.60
C ARG A 33 27.11 10.95 7.71
N ALA A 34 26.45 9.86 7.35
CA ALA A 34 25.86 8.88 8.25
C ALA A 34 25.89 7.50 7.61
N GLU A 35 25.85 6.46 8.44
CA GLU A 35 25.62 5.10 7.99
C GLU A 35 24.14 4.89 7.65
N LEU A 36 23.85 4.18 6.56
CA LEU A 36 22.49 3.89 6.11
C LEU A 36 22.23 2.39 6.24
N ASP A 37 21.19 2.01 6.99
CA ASP A 37 20.72 0.63 7.11
C ASP A 37 19.42 0.43 6.31
N TRP A 38 19.45 -0.53 5.39
CA TRP A 38 18.33 -0.91 4.53
C TRP A 38 17.74 -2.29 4.86
N SER A 39 18.14 -2.88 6.00
CA SER A 39 17.81 -4.25 6.42
C SER A 39 16.31 -4.53 6.51
N LEU A 40 15.50 -3.51 6.84
CA LEU A 40 14.04 -3.63 6.90
C LEU A 40 13.36 -3.77 5.52
N GLY A 41 14.10 -3.47 4.43
CA GLY A 41 13.59 -3.62 3.07
C GLY A 41 12.47 -2.64 2.70
N GLY A 42 11.84 -2.93 1.57
CA GLY A 42 10.73 -2.13 1.03
C GLY A 42 10.20 -2.74 -0.27
N ASN A 43 9.11 -2.19 -0.78
CA ASN A 43 8.46 -2.63 -2.00
C ASN A 43 8.13 -1.45 -2.91
N ASN A 44 8.04 -1.74 -4.21
CA ASN A 44 7.53 -0.78 -5.17
C ASN A 44 6.02 -0.56 -4.97
N PRO A 45 5.51 0.64 -5.30
CA PRO A 45 4.08 0.92 -5.27
C PRO A 45 3.38 0.13 -6.35
N VAL A 46 2.16 -0.33 -6.03
CA VAL A 46 1.28 -1.00 -6.99
C VAL A 46 0.24 0.00 -7.48
N LYS A 47 0.16 0.18 -8.81
CA LYS A 47 -0.92 0.94 -9.42
C LYS A 47 -2.16 0.04 -9.53
N LEU A 48 -3.21 0.40 -8.80
CA LEU A 48 -4.47 -0.33 -8.84
C LEU A 48 -5.26 -0.02 -10.13
N SER A 49 -6.02 -1.00 -10.57
CA SER A 49 -6.98 -0.90 -11.67
C SER A 49 -8.24 -0.18 -11.21
N LEU A 50 -8.89 0.54 -12.12
CA LEU A 50 -10.24 1.04 -11.92
C LEU A 50 -11.25 -0.09 -12.14
N PRO A 51 -12.32 -0.18 -11.33
CA PRO A 51 -13.36 -1.19 -11.55
C PRO A 51 -14.04 -0.95 -12.91
N PRO A 52 -14.53 -2.01 -13.58
CA PRO A 52 -15.16 -1.92 -14.91
C PRO A 52 -16.59 -1.33 -14.89
N TYR A 53 -17.01 -0.76 -13.77
CA TYR A 53 -18.30 -0.12 -13.57
C TYR A 53 -18.15 1.05 -12.59
N GLU A 54 -19.15 1.93 -12.56
CA GLU A 54 -19.18 3.03 -11.60
C GLU A 54 -19.23 2.49 -10.17
N ALA A 55 -18.23 2.86 -9.39
CA ALA A 55 -18.11 2.53 -7.99
C ALA A 55 -17.36 3.65 -7.27
N HIS A 56 -17.59 3.78 -5.97
CA HIS A 56 -16.79 4.69 -5.17
C HIS A 56 -15.34 4.19 -5.11
N VAL A 57 -14.43 4.96 -5.70
CA VAL A 57 -12.99 4.70 -5.66
C VAL A 57 -12.31 5.66 -4.70
N GLY A 58 -11.38 5.13 -3.91
CA GLY A 58 -10.58 5.92 -2.98
C GLY A 58 -9.10 5.67 -3.18
N GLN A 59 -8.28 6.58 -2.68
CA GLN A 59 -6.84 6.38 -2.56
C GLN A 59 -6.51 6.14 -1.09
N ALA A 60 -5.67 5.15 -0.83
CA ALA A 60 -5.16 4.87 0.51
C ALA A 60 -3.63 4.73 0.45
N SER A 61 -2.93 5.31 1.43
CA SER A 61 -1.46 5.31 1.52
C SER A 61 -0.93 4.23 2.47
N PHE A 62 -1.53 3.04 2.41
CA PHE A 62 -1.15 1.87 3.22
C PHE A 62 -0.45 0.82 2.36
N ASN A 63 0.39 -0.01 2.99
CA ASN A 63 0.95 -1.18 2.30
C ASN A 63 -0.07 -2.31 2.28
N THR A 64 0.08 -3.20 1.31
CA THR A 64 -0.66 -4.47 1.22
C THR A 64 0.28 -5.56 0.72
N ASP A 65 -0.24 -6.78 0.57
CA ASP A 65 0.52 -7.91 0.04
C ASP A 65 0.63 -7.92 -1.49
N LEU A 66 -0.12 -7.06 -2.20
CA LEU A 66 -0.09 -6.98 -3.66
C LEU A 66 1.32 -6.86 -4.27
N PRO A 67 2.25 -6.04 -3.73
CA PRO A 67 3.61 -5.92 -4.29
C PRO A 67 4.40 -7.24 -4.30
N TYR A 68 4.00 -8.21 -3.47
CA TYR A 68 4.65 -9.52 -3.37
C TYR A 68 3.97 -10.60 -4.21
N PHE A 69 2.85 -10.28 -4.88
CA PHE A 69 2.14 -11.22 -5.73
C PHE A 69 2.96 -11.52 -7.00
N ARG A 70 3.35 -12.79 -7.17
CA ARG A 70 4.11 -13.23 -8.35
C ARG A 70 3.20 -13.26 -9.58
N GLY A 71 3.59 -12.54 -10.63
CA GLY A 71 2.79 -12.48 -11.86
C GLY A 71 1.71 -11.40 -11.84
N ILE A 72 1.85 -10.37 -11.02
CA ILE A 72 0.90 -9.25 -10.95
C ILE A 72 0.67 -8.60 -12.32
N GLU A 73 1.71 -8.59 -13.17
CA GLU A 73 1.68 -8.09 -14.54
C GLU A 73 0.82 -8.93 -15.49
N LYS A 74 0.45 -10.16 -15.10
CA LYS A 74 -0.38 -11.07 -15.89
C LYS A 74 -1.86 -11.00 -15.52
N LEU A 75 -2.21 -10.23 -14.48
CA LEU A 75 -3.58 -10.11 -14.02
C LEU A 75 -4.39 -9.19 -14.94
N LYS A 76 -5.67 -9.53 -15.14
CA LYS A 76 -6.63 -8.64 -15.84
C LYS A 76 -6.87 -7.33 -15.07
N GLY A 77 -6.61 -7.32 -13.76
CA GLY A 77 -6.62 -6.13 -12.93
C GLY A 77 -6.14 -6.40 -11.52
N ALA A 78 -5.67 -5.35 -10.84
CA ALA A 78 -5.24 -5.37 -9.45
C ALA A 78 -6.13 -4.43 -8.64
N PHE A 79 -6.88 -4.98 -7.67
CA PHE A 79 -7.84 -4.23 -6.89
C PHE A 79 -7.57 -4.41 -5.40
N LEU A 80 -7.78 -3.36 -4.62
CA LEU A 80 -7.94 -3.45 -3.17
C LEU A 80 -9.40 -3.18 -2.86
N TYR A 81 -10.04 -4.17 -2.25
CA TYR A 81 -11.49 -4.18 -2.10
C TYR A 81 -11.86 -4.91 -0.81
N GLY A 82 -12.81 -4.33 -0.07
CA GLY A 82 -13.34 -4.88 1.17
C GLY A 82 -14.40 -3.96 1.76
N ALA A 83 -15.16 -4.49 2.71
CA ALA A 83 -16.16 -3.73 3.44
C ALA A 83 -15.53 -2.80 4.48
N GLY A 84 -16.24 -1.73 4.83
CA GLY A 84 -15.79 -0.74 5.80
C GLY A 84 -14.73 0.22 5.24
N THR A 85 -14.01 0.89 6.14
CA THR A 85 -13.01 1.89 5.75
C THR A 85 -11.64 1.60 6.35
N ILE A 86 -10.64 1.49 5.49
CA ILE A 86 -9.24 1.30 5.88
C ILE A 86 -8.71 2.45 6.75
N THR A 87 -9.33 3.63 6.68
CA THR A 87 -8.93 4.82 7.47
C THR A 87 -9.20 4.70 8.97
N LYS A 88 -9.99 3.70 9.38
CA LYS A 88 -10.31 3.39 10.79
C LYS A 88 -9.58 2.15 11.31
N ALA A 89 -8.81 1.46 10.48
CA ALA A 89 -8.06 0.27 10.88
C ALA A 89 -7.07 0.59 12.01
N PHE A 90 -6.95 -0.32 12.99
CA PHE A 90 -6.11 -0.17 14.18
C PHE A 90 -6.49 1.02 15.08
N GLY A 91 -7.70 1.56 14.91
CA GLY A 91 -8.24 2.65 15.70
C GLY A 91 -9.30 2.19 16.71
N PRO A 92 -9.64 3.03 17.71
CA PRO A 92 -10.69 2.70 18.68
C PRO A 92 -12.10 2.61 18.03
N ASP A 93 -12.29 3.22 16.87
CA ASP A 93 -13.53 3.20 16.09
C ASP A 93 -13.49 2.18 14.94
N GLU A 94 -12.64 1.15 15.00
CA GLU A 94 -12.59 0.12 13.96
C GLU A 94 -13.93 -0.62 13.91
N PHE A 95 -14.67 -0.42 12.80
CA PHE A 95 -16.04 -0.90 12.65
C PHE A 95 -16.38 -1.15 11.18
N VAL A 96 -17.26 -2.11 10.96
CA VAL A 96 -17.92 -2.36 9.68
C VAL A 96 -19.37 -2.73 9.93
N SER A 97 -20.30 -2.15 9.15
CA SER A 97 -21.71 -2.48 9.30
C SER A 97 -22.05 -3.84 8.68
N ILE A 98 -23.05 -4.53 9.24
CA ILE A 98 -23.54 -5.79 8.66
C ILE A 98 -24.11 -5.58 7.25
N ALA A 99 -24.70 -4.40 6.99
CA ALA A 99 -25.20 -4.05 5.67
C ALA A 99 -24.07 -3.97 4.64
N GLU A 100 -22.98 -3.25 4.95
CA GLU A 100 -21.79 -3.16 4.08
C GLU A 100 -21.12 -4.52 3.87
N LEU A 101 -21.06 -5.38 4.91
CA LEU A 101 -20.52 -6.73 4.75
C LEU A 101 -21.30 -7.55 3.73
N ARG A 102 -22.64 -7.47 3.75
CA ARG A 102 -23.50 -8.18 2.80
C ARG A 102 -23.36 -7.62 1.39
N GLU A 103 -23.42 -6.30 1.25
CA GLU A 103 -23.22 -5.62 -0.03
C GLU A 103 -21.84 -5.93 -0.64
N CYS A 104 -20.82 -6.06 0.22
CA CYS A 104 -19.46 -6.36 -0.20
C CYS A 104 -19.36 -7.71 -0.93
N VAL A 105 -20.18 -8.69 -0.56
CA VAL A 105 -20.23 -10.00 -1.26
C VAL A 105 -20.79 -9.83 -2.67
N ASP A 106 -21.93 -9.15 -2.80
CA ASP A 106 -22.60 -8.95 -4.09
C ASP A 106 -21.71 -8.18 -5.08
N ASN A 107 -21.05 -7.14 -4.59
CA ASN A 107 -20.11 -6.34 -5.37
C ASN A 107 -18.85 -7.13 -5.77
N HIS A 108 -18.36 -8.04 -4.93
CA HIS A 108 -17.25 -8.93 -5.31
C HIS A 108 -17.65 -9.90 -6.43
N VAL A 109 -18.84 -10.49 -6.33
CA VAL A 109 -19.39 -11.38 -7.36
C VAL A 109 -19.60 -10.62 -8.67
N LYS A 110 -20.11 -9.38 -8.61
CA LYS A 110 -20.26 -8.50 -9.78
C LYS A 110 -18.91 -8.24 -10.45
N LEU A 111 -17.87 -7.87 -9.69
CA LEU A 111 -16.53 -7.65 -10.20
C LEU A 111 -15.99 -8.89 -10.93
N ALA A 112 -16.08 -10.06 -10.29
CA ALA A 112 -15.60 -11.30 -10.86
C ALA A 112 -16.32 -11.65 -12.17
N LYS A 113 -17.65 -11.57 -12.21
CA LYS A 113 -18.44 -11.84 -13.42
C LYS A 113 -18.06 -10.90 -14.56
N THR A 114 -18.01 -9.60 -14.29
CA THR A 114 -17.66 -8.61 -15.32
C THR A 114 -16.26 -8.83 -15.91
N LEU A 115 -15.28 -9.24 -15.09
CA LEU A 115 -13.92 -9.52 -15.58
C LEU A 115 -13.76 -10.87 -16.31
N LEU A 116 -14.65 -11.83 -16.04
CA LEU A 116 -14.67 -13.14 -16.71
C LEU A 116 -15.42 -13.09 -18.04
N GLU A 117 -16.39 -12.20 -18.18
CA GLU A 117 -17.17 -11.99 -19.41
C GLU A 117 -16.45 -11.09 -20.44
N GLN A 118 -15.34 -10.47 -20.07
CA GLN A 118 -14.42 -9.72 -20.95
C GLN A 118 -13.34 -10.63 -21.56
#